data_AF-A0A519SJB6-F1
#
_entry.id   AF-A0A519SJB6-F1
#
_cell.length_a   1.000
_cell.length_b   1.000
_cell.length_c   1.000
_cell.angle_alpha   90.00
_cell.angle_beta   90.00
_cell.angle_gamma   90.00
#
_symmetry.space_group_name_H-M   'P 1'
#
loop_
_entity.id
_entity.type
_entity.pdbx_description
1 polymer ?
#
loop_
_entity_poly.entity_id
_entity_poly.type
_entity_poly.pdbx_seq_one_letter_code
_entity_poly.pdbx_strand_id
1 'polypeptide(L)'
;MTEEEIIKRRNEEFMELLERTKQIKTSWEIYEGIIQNKNTDKKVSKRMYVDHFLMASILDAFMYREALNLQELLTIVINHQIPQFFVFDIPAKKIDLIIANMIKLGYLEVYRKEQTIVPILQLTELGITILQQRTLQNLALTSFYSYQSYKLDKRAINLSLLAILISIIAIILSAILTSK
;
A
#
# COMPACT_ATOMS: atom_id res chain seq x y z
N MET A 1 -26.77 15.41 -17.78
CA MET A 1 -26.51 13.98 -18.00
C MET A 1 -27.38 13.23 -17.00
N THR A 2 -28.37 12.49 -17.49
CA THR A 2 -29.33 11.76 -16.65
C THR A 2 -28.73 10.47 -16.11
N GLU A 3 -29.29 9.92 -15.04
CA GLU A 3 -28.81 8.70 -14.37
C GLU A 3 -28.74 7.50 -15.35
N GLU A 4 -29.68 7.44 -16.30
CA GLU A 4 -29.72 6.47 -17.38
C GLU A 4 -28.56 6.62 -18.38
N GLU A 5 -28.13 7.85 -18.67
CA GLU A 5 -26.97 8.12 -19.54
C GLU A 5 -25.65 7.70 -18.87
N ILE A 6 -25.55 7.87 -17.55
CA ILE A 6 -24.39 7.41 -16.77
C ILE A 6 -24.31 5.89 -16.79
N ILE A 7 -25.43 5.19 -16.56
CA ILE A 7 -25.50 3.73 -16.58
C ILE A 7 -25.20 3.18 -17.98
N LYS A 8 -25.68 3.84 -19.03
CA LYS A 8 -25.41 3.46 -20.42
C LYS A 8 -23.94 3.60 -20.78
N ARG A 9 -23.32 4.73 -20.45
CA ARG A 9 -21.89 4.99 -20.70
C ARG A 9 -20.99 4.02 -19.94
N ARG A 10 -21.38 3.71 -18.69
CA ARG A 10 -20.78 2.63 -17.88
C ARG A 10 -20.77 1.30 -18.61
N ASN A 11 -21.92 0.91 -19.15
CA ASN A 11 -22.09 -0.37 -19.84
C ASN A 11 -21.28 -0.39 -21.15
N GLU A 12 -21.18 0.73 -21.86
CA GLU A 12 -20.37 0.85 -23.08
C GLU A 12 -18.87 0.70 -22.77
N GLU A 13 -18.35 1.45 -21.78
CA GLU A 13 -16.96 1.34 -21.33
C GLU A 13 -16.62 -0.06 -20.83
N PHE A 14 -17.55 -0.68 -20.11
CA PHE A 14 -17.42 -2.04 -19.61
C PHE A 14 -17.35 -3.08 -20.74
N MET A 15 -18.18 -2.94 -21.78
CA MET A 15 -18.20 -3.86 -22.93
C MET A 15 -16.94 -3.72 -23.79
N GLU A 16 -16.41 -2.50 -23.94
CA GLU A 16 -15.14 -2.24 -24.63
C GLU A 16 -13.95 -2.91 -23.92
N LEU A 17 -13.91 -2.85 -22.59
CA LEU A 17 -12.92 -3.58 -21.78
C LEU A 17 -13.04 -5.10 -21.91
N LEU A 18 -14.28 -5.61 -21.99
CA LEU A 18 -14.58 -7.04 -22.17
C LEU A 18 -14.07 -7.57 -23.52
N GLU A 19 -14.22 -6.80 -24.59
CA GLU A 19 -13.67 -7.14 -25.91
C GLU A 19 -12.13 -7.16 -25.92
N ARG A 20 -11.50 -6.14 -25.33
CA ARG A 20 -10.03 -6.04 -25.27
C ARG A 20 -9.40 -7.20 -24.49
N THR A 21 -10.06 -7.67 -23.44
CA THR A 21 -9.55 -8.73 -22.54
C THR A 21 -9.75 -10.15 -23.07
N LYS A 22 -10.65 -10.36 -24.06
CA LYS A 22 -10.81 -11.64 -24.78
C LYS A 22 -9.58 -12.05 -25.61
N GLN A 23 -8.67 -11.13 -25.90
CA GLN A 23 -7.53 -11.38 -26.80
C GLN A 23 -6.23 -11.80 -26.09
N ILE A 24 -6.18 -11.75 -24.76
CA ILE A 24 -4.95 -11.94 -23.99
C ILE A 24 -4.81 -13.41 -23.55
N LYS A 25 -3.94 -14.24 -24.16
CA LYS A 25 -3.73 -15.63 -23.72
C LYS A 25 -2.76 -15.75 -22.54
N THR A 26 -3.22 -16.03 -21.31
CA THR A 26 -2.46 -16.82 -20.30
C THR A 26 -3.28 -17.19 -19.06
N SER A 27 -2.99 -18.36 -18.47
CA SER A 27 -3.61 -18.99 -17.29
C SER A 27 -3.07 -18.45 -15.96
N TRP A 28 -3.93 -18.20 -14.97
CA TRP A 28 -3.53 -17.85 -13.60
C TRP A 28 -4.18 -18.77 -12.56
N GLU A 29 -3.34 -19.45 -11.77
CA GLU A 29 -3.74 -20.24 -10.59
C GLU A 29 -3.84 -19.35 -9.34
N ILE A 30 -4.74 -19.71 -8.43
CA ILE A 30 -4.97 -19.02 -7.15
C ILE A 30 -3.79 -19.34 -6.21
N TYR A 31 -2.97 -18.33 -5.89
CA TYR A 31 -1.78 -18.50 -5.04
C TYR A 31 -2.10 -18.38 -3.54
N GLU A 32 -1.85 -19.44 -2.79
CA GLU A 32 -1.81 -19.45 -1.32
C GLU A 32 -0.39 -19.10 -0.83
N GLY A 33 -0.20 -17.88 -0.34
CA GLY A 33 1.08 -17.44 0.22
C GLY A 33 1.25 -17.81 1.70
N ILE A 34 2.31 -18.54 2.03
CA ILE A 34 2.71 -18.87 3.42
C ILE A 34 3.37 -17.65 4.08
N ILE A 35 2.86 -17.22 5.25
CA ILE A 35 3.44 -16.13 6.05
C ILE A 35 4.34 -16.73 7.13
N GLN A 36 5.66 -16.54 7.03
CA GLN A 36 6.59 -16.84 8.13
C GLN A 36 6.70 -15.65 9.09
N ASN A 37 6.53 -15.90 10.40
CA ASN A 37 6.48 -14.86 11.42
C ASN A 37 7.80 -14.80 12.24
N LYS A 38 8.68 -13.85 11.87
CA LYS A 38 9.83 -13.40 12.66
C LYS A 38 9.95 -11.86 12.58
N ASN A 39 8.90 -11.16 13.04
CA ASN A 39 8.80 -9.71 12.91
C ASN A 39 9.20 -8.97 14.19
N THR A 40 9.97 -7.88 14.05
CA THR A 40 10.24 -6.89 15.11
C THR A 40 9.31 -5.69 14.94
N ASP A 41 9.07 -4.88 15.98
CA ASP A 41 8.15 -3.72 15.92
C ASP A 41 8.47 -2.76 14.76
N LYS A 42 9.75 -2.60 14.42
CA LYS A 42 10.20 -1.86 13.21
C LYS A 42 9.68 -2.48 11.91
N LYS A 43 9.78 -3.81 11.78
CA LYS A 43 9.33 -4.53 10.58
C LYS A 43 7.81 -4.49 10.47
N VAL A 44 7.10 -4.55 11.60
CA VAL A 44 5.63 -4.45 11.66
C VAL A 44 5.18 -3.06 11.23
N SER A 45 5.70 -2.00 11.85
CA SER A 45 5.35 -0.60 11.51
C SER A 45 5.68 -0.25 10.06
N LYS A 46 6.87 -0.62 9.55
CA LYS A 46 7.22 -0.44 8.13
C LYS A 46 6.25 -1.19 7.22
N ARG A 47 5.89 -2.43 7.56
CA ARG A 47 4.98 -3.26 6.76
C ARG A 47 3.56 -2.69 6.75
N MET A 48 3.03 -2.28 7.90
CA MET A 48 1.70 -1.65 7.99
C MET A 48 1.65 -0.37 7.16
N TYR A 49 2.69 0.47 7.23
CA TYR A 49 2.79 1.65 6.38
C TYR A 49 2.73 1.30 4.90
N VAL A 50 3.55 0.36 4.44
CA VAL A 50 3.58 -0.05 3.03
C VAL A 50 2.23 -0.63 2.60
N ASP A 51 1.63 -1.49 3.43
CA ASP A 51 0.37 -2.17 3.11
C ASP A 51 -0.78 -1.16 3.00
N HIS A 52 -0.95 -0.27 3.98
CA HIS A 52 -1.99 0.76 3.95
C HIS A 52 -1.78 1.78 2.82
N PHE A 53 -0.53 2.17 2.56
CA PHE A 53 -0.22 3.10 1.48
C PHE A 53 -0.56 2.51 0.11
N LEU A 54 -0.16 1.25 -0.15
CA LEU A 54 -0.50 0.57 -1.39
C LEU A 54 -2.01 0.39 -1.55
N MET A 55 -2.73 0.02 -0.48
CA MET A 55 -4.18 -0.09 -0.52
C MET A 55 -4.85 1.24 -0.84
N ALA A 56 -4.37 2.34 -0.24
CA ALA A 56 -4.87 3.68 -0.51
C ALA A 56 -4.63 4.08 -1.97
N SER A 57 -3.42 3.87 -2.49
CA SER A 57 -3.12 4.13 -3.91
C SER A 57 -4.02 3.32 -4.85
N ILE A 58 -4.21 2.02 -4.57
CA ILE A 58 -5.11 1.17 -5.37
C ILE A 58 -6.53 1.72 -5.37
N LEU A 59 -7.07 2.14 -4.22
CA LEU A 59 -8.40 2.77 -4.17
C LEU A 59 -8.45 4.09 -4.96
N ASP A 60 -7.42 4.93 -4.83
CA ASP A 60 -7.34 6.21 -5.54
C ASP A 60 -7.32 6.01 -7.06
N ALA A 61 -6.87 4.85 -7.57
CA ALA A 61 -6.89 4.54 -9.01
C ALA A 61 -8.32 4.49 -9.57
N PHE A 62 -9.31 4.17 -8.72
CA PHE A 62 -10.71 4.11 -9.07
C PHE A 62 -11.45 5.45 -8.90
N MET A 63 -10.77 6.54 -8.48
CA MET A 63 -11.41 7.86 -8.38
C MET A 63 -11.97 8.36 -9.71
N TYR A 64 -11.35 7.96 -10.82
CA TYR A 64 -11.69 8.46 -12.16
C TYR A 64 -12.18 7.36 -13.11
N ARG A 65 -12.14 6.09 -12.67
CA ARG A 65 -12.58 4.93 -13.47
C ARG A 65 -13.32 3.95 -12.57
N GLU A 66 -14.51 3.53 -12.99
CA GLU A 66 -15.33 2.61 -12.21
C GLU A 66 -14.81 1.17 -12.23
N ALA A 67 -14.10 0.80 -13.30
CA ALA A 67 -13.53 -0.52 -13.48
C ALA A 67 -12.14 -0.43 -14.12
N LEU A 68 -11.25 -1.31 -13.70
CA LEU A 68 -9.89 -1.41 -14.23
C LEU A 68 -9.52 -2.88 -14.40
N ASN A 69 -8.87 -3.21 -15.50
CA ASN A 69 -8.17 -4.50 -15.56
C ASN A 69 -6.88 -4.43 -14.72
N LEU A 70 -6.34 -5.59 -14.33
CA LEU A 70 -5.15 -5.66 -13.48
C LEU A 70 -3.94 -4.90 -14.07
N GLN A 71 -3.72 -4.98 -15.38
CA GLN A 71 -2.57 -4.33 -16.03
C GLN A 71 -2.70 -2.80 -15.99
N GLU A 72 -3.89 -2.27 -16.26
CA GLU A 72 -4.18 -0.84 -16.18
C GLU A 72 -4.05 -0.33 -14.74
N LEU A 73 -4.59 -1.09 -13.78
CA LEU A 73 -4.46 -0.77 -12.36
C LEU A 73 -2.98 -0.68 -11.94
N LEU A 74 -2.18 -1.70 -12.25
CA LEU A 74 -0.76 -1.73 -11.92
C LEU A 74 -0.01 -0.57 -12.57
N THR A 75 -0.34 -0.23 -13.82
CA THR A 75 0.27 0.89 -14.53
C THR A 75 -0.04 2.23 -13.86
N ILE A 76 -1.29 2.45 -13.44
CA ILE A 76 -1.70 3.66 -12.73
C ILE A 76 -0.98 3.76 -11.38
N VAL A 77 -1.03 2.69 -10.60
CA VAL A 77 -0.47 2.64 -9.24
C VAL A 77 1.05 2.83 -9.27
N ILE A 78 1.76 2.06 -10.10
CA ILE A 78 3.23 2.07 -10.14
C ILE A 78 3.77 3.35 -10.76
N ASN A 79 3.16 3.84 -11.85
CA ASN A 79 3.76 4.94 -12.62
C ASN A 79 3.26 6.34 -12.21
N HIS A 80 2.06 6.45 -11.61
CA HIS A 80 1.41 7.75 -11.42
C HIS A 80 1.09 8.09 -9.97
N GLN A 81 0.87 7.10 -9.11
CA GLN A 81 0.42 7.35 -7.73
C GLN A 81 1.50 7.17 -6.68
N ILE A 82 2.52 6.36 -6.98
CA ILE A 82 3.58 6.02 -6.06
C ILE A 82 4.89 6.68 -6.50
N PRO A 83 5.64 7.33 -5.59
CA PRO A 83 6.98 7.83 -5.92
C PRO A 83 7.92 6.69 -6.33
N GLN A 84 8.69 6.86 -7.41
CA GLN A 84 9.56 5.79 -7.94
C GLN A 84 10.51 5.17 -6.90
N PHE A 85 11.08 5.99 -6.01
CA PHE A 85 11.96 5.51 -4.93
C PHE A 85 11.26 4.53 -3.97
N PHE A 86 9.94 4.66 -3.81
CA PHE A 86 9.14 3.77 -2.98
C PHE A 86 8.82 2.46 -3.71
N VAL A 87 8.61 2.51 -5.03
CA VAL A 87 8.38 1.32 -5.88
C VAL A 87 9.60 0.39 -5.84
N PHE A 88 10.81 0.93 -5.95
CA PHE A 88 12.05 0.13 -5.94
C PHE A 88 12.27 -0.65 -4.64
N ASP A 89 11.70 -0.17 -3.54
CA ASP A 89 11.81 -0.79 -2.22
C ASP A 89 10.77 -1.90 -1.96
N ILE A 90 9.87 -2.15 -2.93
CA ILE A 90 8.74 -3.07 -2.78
C ILE A 90 8.90 -4.27 -3.72
N PRO A 91 8.82 -5.52 -3.20
CA PRO A 91 8.81 -6.70 -4.05
C PRO A 91 7.64 -6.66 -5.04
N ALA A 92 7.86 -6.98 -6.31
CA ALA A 92 6.81 -6.96 -7.34
C ALA A 92 5.53 -7.72 -6.92
N LYS A 93 5.69 -8.90 -6.30
CA LYS A 93 4.59 -9.75 -5.79
C LYS A 93 3.77 -9.12 -4.65
N LYS A 94 4.26 -8.05 -4.04
CA LYS A 94 3.62 -7.41 -2.89
C LYS A 94 2.32 -6.72 -3.29
N ILE A 95 2.29 -6.09 -4.46
CA ILE A 95 1.09 -5.39 -4.96
C ILE A 95 -0.01 -6.42 -5.24
N ASP A 96 0.32 -7.53 -5.89
CA ASP A 96 -0.63 -8.63 -6.13
C ASP A 96 -1.23 -9.17 -4.83
N LEU A 97 -0.41 -9.33 -3.80
CA LEU A 97 -0.87 -9.76 -2.47
C LEU A 97 -1.81 -8.73 -1.83
N ILE A 98 -1.54 -7.44 -2.00
CA ILE A 98 -2.41 -6.37 -1.49
C ILE A 98 -3.76 -6.39 -2.21
N ILE A 99 -3.77 -6.53 -3.54
CA ILE A 99 -5.01 -6.63 -4.33
C ILE A 99 -5.82 -7.84 -3.87
N ALA A 100 -5.19 -9.01 -3.72
CA ALA A 100 -5.84 -10.21 -3.21
C ALA A 100 -6.43 -10.01 -1.80
N ASN A 101 -5.72 -9.29 -0.92
CA ASN A 101 -6.23 -8.95 0.40
C ASN A 101 -7.40 -7.97 0.34
N MET A 102 -7.36 -6.97 -0.53
CA MET A 102 -8.47 -6.01 -0.71
C MET A 102 -9.73 -6.71 -1.24
N ILE A 103 -9.58 -7.72 -2.09
CA ILE A 103 -10.68 -8.58 -2.51
C ILE A 103 -11.23 -9.39 -1.32
N LYS A 104 -10.35 -10.01 -0.52
CA LYS A 104 -10.77 -10.77 0.68
C LYS A 104 -11.45 -9.90 1.73
N LEU A 105 -11.04 -8.64 1.86
CA LEU A 105 -11.65 -7.66 2.76
C LEU A 105 -12.96 -7.07 2.20
N GLY A 106 -13.32 -7.43 0.97
CA GLY A 106 -14.55 -6.97 0.33
C GLY A 106 -14.49 -5.53 -0.14
N TYR A 107 -13.31 -4.94 -0.36
CA TYR A 107 -13.16 -3.59 -0.93
C TYR A 107 -13.19 -3.61 -2.46
N LEU A 108 -12.72 -4.72 -3.03
CA LEU A 108 -12.70 -4.97 -4.47
C LEU A 108 -13.48 -6.23 -4.77
N GLU A 109 -14.19 -6.22 -5.89
CA GLU A 109 -14.73 -7.42 -6.49
C GLU A 109 -14.05 -7.71 -7.82
N VAL A 110 -13.98 -9.00 -8.15
CA VAL A 110 -13.45 -9.46 -9.43
C VAL A 110 -14.61 -9.87 -10.30
N TYR A 111 -14.88 -9.09 -11.34
CA TYR A 111 -15.85 -9.50 -12.32
C TYR A 111 -15.25 -10.60 -13.21
N ARG A 112 -15.81 -11.80 -13.11
CA ARG A 112 -15.49 -12.95 -13.95
C ARG A 112 -16.73 -13.31 -14.77
N LYS A 113 -17.02 -12.59 -15.86
CA LYS A 113 -17.90 -13.19 -16.88
C LYS A 113 -17.12 -14.24 -17.65
N GLU A 114 -17.82 -15.26 -18.12
CA GLU A 114 -17.34 -16.48 -18.77
C GLU A 114 -16.47 -16.29 -20.04
N GLN A 115 -15.96 -15.09 -20.34
CA GLN A 115 -15.19 -14.79 -21.55
C GLN A 115 -14.03 -13.79 -21.37
N THR A 116 -13.72 -13.28 -20.16
CA THR A 116 -12.54 -12.41 -19.99
C THR A 116 -11.32 -13.21 -19.55
N ILE A 117 -10.21 -13.12 -20.30
CA ILE A 117 -8.97 -13.81 -19.95
C ILE A 117 -8.19 -13.05 -18.85
N VAL A 118 -8.52 -11.76 -18.65
CA VAL A 118 -7.93 -10.91 -17.62
C VAL A 118 -8.99 -10.49 -16.61
N PRO A 119 -8.71 -10.57 -15.29
CA PRO A 119 -9.65 -10.13 -14.26
C PRO A 119 -9.89 -8.61 -14.35
N ILE A 120 -11.16 -8.23 -14.32
CA ILE A 120 -11.61 -6.84 -14.18
C ILE A 120 -11.92 -6.62 -12.70
N LEU A 121 -11.37 -5.55 -12.13
CA LEU A 121 -11.53 -5.14 -10.75
C LEU A 121 -12.49 -3.96 -10.69
N GLN A 122 -13.40 -3.99 -9.73
CA GLN A 122 -14.35 -2.91 -9.43
C GLN A 122 -14.40 -2.69 -7.91
N LEU A 123 -14.74 -1.46 -7.50
CA LEU A 123 -15.01 -1.18 -6.10
C LEU A 123 -16.38 -1.75 -5.70
N THR A 124 -16.44 -2.40 -4.54
CA THR A 124 -17.70 -2.72 -3.89
C THR A 124 -18.29 -1.48 -3.22
N GLU A 125 -19.53 -1.54 -2.72
CA GLU A 125 -20.11 -0.46 -1.89
C GLU A 125 -19.24 -0.12 -0.66
N LEU A 126 -18.65 -1.15 -0.04
CA LEU A 126 -17.71 -0.97 1.07
C LEU A 126 -16.43 -0.27 0.60
N GLY A 127 -15.89 -0.67 -0.56
CA GLY A 127 -14.74 -0.03 -1.18
C GLY A 127 -14.97 1.45 -1.48
N ILE A 128 -16.14 1.79 -2.02
CA ILE A 128 -16.58 3.18 -2.28
C ILE A 128 -16.63 3.97 -0.97
N THR A 129 -17.23 3.41 0.08
CA THR A 129 -17.34 4.06 1.39
C THR A 129 -15.97 4.33 2.00
N ILE A 130 -15.07 3.34 1.97
CA ILE A 130 -13.70 3.46 2.49
C ILE A 130 -12.89 4.50 1.72
N LEU A 131 -13.06 4.58 0.39
CA LEU A 131 -12.44 5.61 -0.45
C LEU A 131 -12.96 7.01 -0.09
N GLN A 132 -14.28 7.19 0.02
CA GLN A 132 -14.90 8.47 0.36
C GLN A 132 -14.50 8.98 1.76
N GLN A 133 -14.44 8.07 2.73
CA GLN A 133 -14.04 8.38 4.12
C GLN A 133 -12.53 8.59 4.28
N ARG A 134 -11.75 8.32 3.22
CA ARG A 134 -10.29 8.35 3.22
C ARG A 134 -9.63 7.48 4.30
N THR A 135 -10.28 6.38 4.66
CA THR A 135 -9.88 5.54 5.80
C THR A 135 -8.48 4.94 5.59
N LEU A 136 -8.19 4.43 4.39
CA LEU A 136 -6.88 3.85 4.09
C LEU A 136 -5.78 4.90 3.96
N GLN A 137 -6.06 6.11 3.44
CA GLN A 137 -5.10 7.22 3.46
C GLN A 137 -4.75 7.62 4.90
N ASN A 138 -5.75 7.70 5.80
CA ASN A 138 -5.53 8.02 7.21
C ASN A 138 -4.73 6.93 7.95
N LEU A 139 -5.00 5.66 7.66
CA LEU A 139 -4.23 4.53 8.18
C LEU A 139 -2.78 4.53 7.65
N ALA A 140 -2.57 4.87 6.38
CA ALA A 140 -1.24 5.03 5.80
C ALA A 140 -0.45 6.15 6.49
N LEU A 141 -1.08 7.31 6.70
CA LEU A 141 -0.47 8.45 7.40
C LEU A 141 -0.11 8.11 8.86
N THR A 142 -1.02 7.48 9.59
CA THR A 142 -0.81 7.06 10.98
C THR A 142 0.32 6.04 11.08
N SER A 143 0.35 5.07 10.17
CA SER A 143 1.40 4.06 10.09
C SER A 143 2.76 4.67 9.73
N PHE A 144 2.77 5.67 8.85
CA PHE A 144 3.97 6.44 8.52
C PHE A 144 4.53 7.16 9.75
N TYR A 145 3.69 7.90 10.48
CA TYR A 145 4.14 8.58 11.70
C TYR A 145 4.63 7.62 12.77
N SER A 146 3.97 6.47 12.93
CA SER A 146 4.41 5.42 13.87
C SER A 146 5.80 4.88 13.48
N TYR A 147 6.02 4.62 12.20
CA TYR A 147 7.32 4.17 11.69
C TYR A 147 8.43 5.22 11.86
N GLN A 148 8.12 6.50 11.64
CA GLN A 148 9.08 7.59 11.83
C GLN A 148 9.38 7.84 13.31
N SER A 149 8.36 7.79 14.18
CA SER A 149 8.52 7.91 15.64
C SER A 149 9.45 6.83 16.17
N TYR A 150 9.25 5.56 15.77
CA TYR A 150 10.16 4.47 16.13
C TYR A 150 11.62 4.75 15.71
N LYS A 151 11.86 5.31 14.51
CA LYS A 151 13.21 5.67 14.07
C LYS A 151 13.81 6.79 14.90
N LEU A 152 13.00 7.78 15.26
CA LEU A 152 13.41 8.90 16.09
C LEU A 152 13.74 8.43 17.50
N ASP A 153 12.90 7.59 18.12
CA ASP A 153 13.15 7.01 19.43
C ASP A 153 14.48 6.25 19.47
N LYS A 154 14.74 5.42 18.45
CA LYS A 154 16.02 4.70 18.36
C LYS A 154 17.23 5.64 18.24
N ARG A 155 17.08 6.75 17.51
CA ARG A 155 18.13 7.79 17.41
C ARG A 155 18.31 8.54 18.73
N ALA A 156 17.22 8.85 19.42
CA ALA A 156 17.22 9.52 20.72
C ALA A 156 17.88 8.65 21.79
N ILE A 157 17.59 7.34 21.83
CA ILE A 157 18.27 6.38 22.71
C ILE A 157 19.78 6.37 22.43
N ASN A 158 20.19 6.31 21.17
CA ASN A 158 21.62 6.35 20.80
C ASN A 158 22.29 7.67 21.20
N LEU A 159 21.62 8.81 20.99
CA LEU A 159 22.09 10.13 21.42
C LEU A 159 22.22 10.22 22.93
N SER A 160 21.26 9.67 23.67
CA SER A 160 21.28 9.61 25.13
C SER A 160 22.45 8.78 25.65
N LEU A 161 22.70 7.60 25.05
CA LEU A 161 23.87 6.77 25.40
C LEU A 161 25.20 7.49 25.14
N LEU A 162 25.31 8.21 24.01
CA LEU A 162 26.50 9.03 23.71
C LEU A 162 26.68 10.17 24.72
N ALA A 163 25.58 10.86 25.09
CA ALA A 163 25.62 11.93 26.09
C ALA A 163 26.08 11.43 27.46
N ILE A 164 25.64 10.24 27.89
CA ILE A 164 26.10 9.59 29.12
C ILE A 164 27.61 9.31 29.05
N LEU A 165 28.09 8.75 27.95
CA LEU A 165 29.53 8.49 27.73
C LEU A 165 30.37 9.77 27.83
N ILE A 166 29.95 10.85 27.16
CA ILE A 166 30.62 12.15 27.22
C ILE A 166 30.62 12.69 28.66
N SER A 167 29.50 12.56 29.38
CA SER A 167 29.39 13.02 30.76
C SER A 167 30.35 12.25 31.70
N ILE A 168 30.48 10.93 31.55
CA ILE A 168 31.43 10.12 32.31
C ILE A 168 32.88 10.57 32.02
N ILE A 169 33.22 10.76 30.74
CA ILE A 169 34.56 11.22 30.34
C ILE A 169 34.86 12.60 30.94
N ALA A 170 33.90 13.52 30.92
CA ALA A 170 34.04 14.85 31.50
C ALA A 170 34.29 14.78 33.02
N ILE A 171 33.53 13.95 33.75
CA ILE A 171 33.74 13.74 35.19
C ILE A 171 35.15 13.21 35.48
N ILE A 172 35.62 12.21 34.72
CA ILE A 172 36.97 11.64 34.88
C ILE A 172 38.04 12.70 34.61
N LEU A 173 37.92 13.45 33.52
CA LEU A 173 38.85 14.53 33.18
C LEU A 173 38.88 15.62 34.26
N SER A 174 37.72 16.05 34.76
CA SER A 174 37.63 17.01 35.87
C SER A 174 38.28 16.47 37.13
N ALA A 175 38.07 15.20 37.49
CA ALA A 175 38.71 14.59 38.65
C ALA A 175 40.24 14.57 38.54
N ILE A 176 40.78 14.23 37.36
CA ILE A 176 42.23 14.24 37.08
C ILE A 176 42.81 15.66 37.11
N LEU A 177 42.10 16.65 36.57
CA LEU A 177 42.55 18.05 36.57
C LEU A 177 42.52 18.68 37.97
N THR A 178 41.58 18.26 38.82
CA THR A 178 41.43 18.81 40.18
C THR A 178 42.36 18.10 41.18
N SER A 179 42.88 16.90 40.85
CA SER A 179 43.86 16.18 41.68
C SER A 179 45.33 16.55 41.38
N LYS A 180 45.56 17.52 40.49
CA LYS A 180 46.86 18.13 40.20
C LYS A 180 46.95 19.50 40.85
#